data_AF-A0A1G3G8X9-F1
#
_entry.id   AF-A0A1G3G8X9-F1
#
_cell.length_a   1.000
_cell.length_b   1.000
_cell.length_c   1.000
_cell.angle_alpha   90.00
_cell.angle_beta   90.00
_cell.angle_gamma   90.00
#
_symmetry.space_group_name_H-M   'P 1'
#
loop_
_entity.id
_entity.type
_entity.pdbx_description
1 polymer ?
#
loop_
_entity_poly.entity_id
_entity_poly.type
_entity_poly.pdbx_seq_one_letter_code
_entity_poly.pdbx_strand_id
1 'polypeptide(L)'
;PWVWEWSSAILILALIPAVLAVERRWPFRFDTWRRSLPWHLLASVPFSLIHVGGMVGLRKLVYDLAGGHYRLGAWWPNFGYEYLKDIRTYFIIIALTCLSRLWLMRWQGEARLLVAPEEGPPVEPVDRPERFLVRKLGKEFLINASEIEWLQASGNYVNLHVRGRDYPLRATMAGIEERLDPARFVRVHRSHFINLDYLAEIEPLESGDARLQMRDGAKIPCSRRYRAALRERFGQAD
;
A
#
# COMPACT_ATOMS: atom_id res chain seq x y z
N PRO A 1 -18.29 -36.67 0.40
CA PRO A 1 -17.95 -35.60 -0.57
C PRO A 1 -17.89 -34.20 0.08
N TRP A 2 -18.98 -33.73 0.67
CA TRP A 2 -19.07 -32.37 1.22
C TRP A 2 -18.10 -32.11 2.38
N VAL A 3 -18.04 -33.00 3.38
CA VAL A 3 -17.12 -32.86 4.53
C VAL A 3 -15.65 -32.71 4.11
N TRP A 4 -15.24 -33.32 2.99
CA TRP A 4 -13.87 -33.30 2.51
C TRP A 4 -13.48 -31.95 1.89
N GLU A 5 -14.39 -31.33 1.15
CA GLU A 5 -14.19 -30.02 0.52
C GLU A 5 -14.29 -28.89 1.56
N TRP A 6 -15.32 -28.94 2.41
CA TRP A 6 -15.59 -27.89 3.40
C TRP A 6 -14.55 -27.86 4.53
N SER A 7 -13.99 -29.00 4.93
CA SER A 7 -12.94 -29.04 5.97
C SER A 7 -11.67 -28.28 5.59
N SER A 8 -11.28 -28.31 4.31
CA SER A 8 -10.13 -27.54 3.81
C SER A 8 -10.45 -26.05 3.74
N ALA A 9 -11.60 -25.69 3.16
CA ALA A 9 -12.01 -24.29 3.02
C ALA A 9 -12.13 -23.57 4.37
N ILE A 10 -12.76 -24.22 5.36
CA ILE A 10 -12.93 -23.66 6.71
C ILE A 10 -11.57 -23.37 7.36
N LEU A 11 -10.60 -24.30 7.25
CA LEU A 11 -9.29 -24.11 7.85
C LEU A 11 -8.44 -23.08 7.12
N ILE A 12 -8.50 -23.03 5.79
CA ILE A 12 -7.84 -21.97 5.03
C ILE A 12 -8.36 -20.60 5.50
N LEU A 13 -9.68 -20.42 5.60
CA LEU A 13 -10.29 -19.18 6.09
C LEU A 13 -9.84 -18.84 7.52
N ALA A 14 -9.78 -19.83 8.41
CA ALA A 14 -9.32 -19.64 9.78
C ALA A 14 -7.83 -19.26 9.87
N LEU A 15 -7.01 -19.66 8.90
CA LEU A 15 -5.58 -19.35 8.84
C LEU A 15 -5.25 -18.03 8.14
N ILE A 16 -6.19 -17.42 7.40
CA ILE A 16 -5.98 -16.11 6.74
C ILE A 16 -5.43 -15.04 7.72
N PRO A 17 -5.98 -14.85 8.93
CA PRO A 17 -5.45 -13.85 9.88
C PRO A 17 -3.98 -14.07 10.23
N ALA A 18 -3.53 -15.33 10.34
CA ALA A 18 -2.15 -15.67 10.63
C ALA A 18 -1.23 -15.35 9.43
N VAL A 19 -1.67 -15.65 8.20
CA VAL A 19 -0.95 -15.27 6.98
C VAL A 19 -0.80 -13.75 6.89
N LEU A 20 -1.89 -13.01 7.16
CA LEU A 20 -1.88 -11.55 7.21
C LEU A 20 -0.99 -10.98 8.31
N ALA A 21 -0.88 -11.65 9.46
CA ALA A 21 0.03 -11.23 10.54
C ALA A 21 1.51 -11.37 10.14
N VAL A 22 1.88 -12.48 9.49
CA VAL A 22 3.23 -12.68 8.92
C VAL A 22 3.53 -11.62 7.86
N GLU A 23 2.57 -11.38 6.97
CA GLU A 23 2.69 -10.41 5.88
C GLU A 23 2.77 -8.95 6.39
N ARG A 24 2.14 -8.63 7.52
CA ARG A 24 2.34 -7.34 8.23
C ARG A 24 3.75 -7.22 8.83
N ARG A 25 4.30 -8.32 9.33
CA ARG A 25 5.62 -8.33 10.00
C ARG A 25 6.79 -8.31 9.01
N TRP A 26 6.61 -8.95 7.85
CA TRP A 26 7.55 -8.96 6.73
C TRP A 26 6.77 -8.72 5.43
N PRO A 27 6.61 -7.45 5.02
CA PRO A 27 5.79 -7.12 3.86
C PRO A 27 6.41 -7.63 2.57
N PHE A 28 5.59 -8.28 1.75
CA PHE A 28 5.98 -8.68 0.41
C PHE A 28 5.83 -7.48 -0.54
N ARG A 29 6.95 -6.84 -0.90
CA ARG A 29 7.00 -5.73 -1.86
C ARG A 29 7.97 -6.05 -2.98
N PHE A 30 7.74 -5.51 -4.18
CA PHE A 30 8.56 -5.79 -5.37
C PHE A 30 10.02 -5.32 -5.24
N ASP A 31 10.26 -4.26 -4.45
CA ASP A 31 11.58 -3.70 -4.13
C ASP A 31 12.35 -4.53 -3.09
N THR A 32 11.66 -5.15 -2.14
CA THR A 32 12.29 -5.90 -1.02
C THR A 32 12.07 -7.42 -1.07
N TRP A 33 11.53 -7.97 -2.17
CA TRP A 33 11.05 -9.36 -2.26
C TRP A 33 12.12 -10.40 -1.89
N ARG A 34 13.38 -10.17 -2.26
CA ARG A 34 14.49 -11.10 -1.95
C ARG A 34 14.72 -11.25 -0.45
N ARG A 35 14.42 -10.22 0.35
CA ARG A 35 14.60 -10.22 1.80
C ARG A 35 13.40 -10.84 2.53
N SER A 36 12.20 -10.74 1.98
CA SER A 36 10.96 -11.28 2.58
C SER A 36 10.67 -12.73 2.17
N LEU A 37 11.08 -13.15 0.96
CA LEU A 37 10.87 -14.51 0.45
C LEU A 37 11.30 -15.64 1.41
N PRO A 38 12.49 -15.62 2.04
CA PRO A 38 12.88 -16.69 2.95
C PRO A 38 11.97 -16.77 4.17
N TRP A 39 11.48 -15.65 4.68
CA TRP A 39 10.53 -15.64 5.81
C TRP A 39 9.17 -16.22 5.44
N HIS A 40 8.69 -15.96 4.22
CA HIS A 40 7.45 -16.55 3.73
C HIS A 40 7.56 -18.05 3.43
N LEU A 41 8.70 -18.51 2.91
CA LEU A 41 9.00 -19.94 2.75
C LEU A 41 9.09 -20.66 4.11
N LEU A 42 9.70 -20.02 5.11
CA LEU A 42 9.71 -20.54 6.47
C LEU A 42 8.31 -20.57 7.08
N ALA A 43 7.48 -19.55 6.83
CA ALA A 43 6.11 -19.46 7.34
C ALA A 43 5.12 -20.40 6.63
N SER A 44 5.40 -20.84 5.39
CA SER A 44 4.53 -21.80 4.68
C SER A 44 4.59 -23.21 5.30
N VAL A 45 5.69 -23.57 5.97
CA VAL A 45 5.86 -24.86 6.66
C VAL A 45 4.85 -25.02 7.81
N PRO A 46 4.82 -24.16 8.84
CA PRO A 46 3.84 -24.27 9.92
C PRO A 46 2.41 -24.09 9.42
N PHE A 47 2.19 -23.26 8.39
CA PHE A 47 0.87 -23.12 7.75
C PHE A 47 0.36 -24.47 7.23
N SER A 48 1.16 -25.20 6.45
CA SER A 48 0.76 -26.48 5.89
C SER A 48 0.55 -27.54 6.99
N LEU A 49 1.43 -27.60 7.99
CA LEU A 49 1.27 -28.53 9.11
C LEU A 49 -0.04 -28.32 9.87
N ILE A 50 -0.38 -27.06 10.16
CA ILE A 50 -1.62 -26.71 10.87
C ILE A 50 -2.84 -27.00 9.98
N HIS A 51 -2.77 -26.67 8.68
CA HIS A 51 -3.85 -26.94 7.74
C HIS A 51 -4.13 -28.45 7.60
N VAL A 52 -3.12 -29.26 7.27
CA VAL A 52 -3.26 -30.71 7.11
C VAL A 52 -3.68 -31.38 8.40
N GLY A 53 -3.03 -31.05 9.53
CA GLY A 53 -3.35 -31.60 10.84
C GLY A 53 -4.78 -31.25 11.28
N GLY A 54 -5.17 -29.99 11.10
CA GLY A 54 -6.52 -29.53 11.38
C GLY A 54 -7.56 -30.23 10.52
N MET A 55 -7.30 -30.41 9.22
CA MET A 55 -8.24 -31.06 8.30
C MET A 55 -8.50 -32.50 8.72
N VAL A 56 -7.43 -33.23 9.07
CA VAL A 56 -7.54 -34.61 9.54
C VAL A 56 -8.32 -34.68 10.85
N GLY A 57 -8.02 -33.78 11.81
CA GLY A 57 -8.72 -33.72 13.09
C GLY A 57 -10.21 -33.43 12.93
N LEU A 58 -10.56 -32.43 12.11
CA LEU A 58 -11.95 -32.06 11.84
C LEU A 58 -12.71 -33.19 11.15
N ARG A 59 -12.09 -33.88 10.20
CA ARG A 59 -12.71 -35.04 9.54
C ARG A 59 -12.95 -36.17 10.53
N LYS A 60 -11.97 -36.55 11.35
CA LYS A 60 -12.15 -37.57 12.38
C LYS A 60 -13.34 -37.24 13.28
N LEU A 61 -13.41 -36.01 13.78
CA LEU A 61 -14.50 -35.55 14.65
C LEU A 61 -15.88 -35.66 13.97
N VAL A 62 -16.01 -35.23 12.71
CA VAL A 62 -17.30 -35.32 11.99
C VAL A 62 -17.71 -36.77 11.72
N TYR A 63 -16.76 -37.63 11.35
CA TYR A 63 -17.05 -39.04 11.10
C TYR A 63 -17.41 -39.79 12.39
N ASP A 64 -16.71 -39.53 13.49
CA ASP A 64 -17.01 -40.12 14.79
C ASP A 64 -18.40 -39.70 15.29
N LEU A 65 -18.77 -38.42 15.13
CA LEU A 65 -20.12 -37.92 15.45
C LEU A 65 -21.21 -38.52 14.55
N ALA A 66 -20.88 -38.88 13.32
CA ALA A 66 -21.80 -39.53 12.38
C ALA A 66 -21.84 -41.07 12.55
N GLY A 67 -21.15 -41.62 13.56
CA GLY A 67 -21.10 -43.07 13.82
C GLY A 67 -20.26 -43.87 12.81
N GLY A 68 -19.41 -43.20 12.02
CA GLY A 68 -18.52 -43.83 11.06
C GLY A 68 -17.05 -43.77 11.51
N HIS A 69 -16.18 -44.54 10.83
CA HIS A 69 -14.73 -44.50 11.10
C HIS A 69 -13.99 -43.81 9.96
N TYR A 70 -13.26 -42.74 10.28
CA TYR A 70 -12.38 -42.08 9.32
C TYR A 70 -11.10 -42.90 9.12
N ARG A 71 -10.94 -43.49 7.93
CA ARG A 71 -9.70 -44.19 7.55
C ARG A 71 -8.76 -43.20 6.86
N LEU A 72 -7.61 -42.93 7.48
CA LEU A 72 -6.55 -42.17 6.83
C LEU A 72 -6.05 -42.97 5.62
N GLY A 73 -6.16 -42.41 4.41
CA GLY A 73 -5.56 -43.01 3.22
C GLY A 73 -4.03 -43.03 3.30
N ALA A 74 -3.37 -43.54 2.25
CA ALA A 74 -1.91 -43.49 2.11
C ALA A 74 -1.44 -42.03 2.02
N TRP A 75 -1.24 -41.39 3.17
CA TRP A 75 -0.94 -39.96 3.26
C TRP A 75 0.54 -39.65 3.04
N TRP A 76 1.43 -40.59 3.35
CA TRP A 76 2.88 -40.42 3.23
C TRP A 76 3.36 -40.21 1.78
N PRO A 77 2.89 -41.01 0.78
CA PRO A 77 3.23 -40.77 -0.63
C PRO A 77 2.64 -39.46 -1.20
N ASN A 78 1.52 -39.00 -0.61
CA ASN A 78 0.80 -37.81 -1.06
C ASN A 78 1.20 -36.54 -0.30
N PHE A 79 2.11 -36.64 0.68
CA PHE A 79 2.53 -35.52 1.51
C PHE A 79 3.15 -34.40 0.68
N GLY A 80 4.00 -34.74 -0.30
CA GLY A 80 4.59 -33.75 -1.20
C GLY A 80 3.55 -33.01 -2.05
N TYR A 81 2.48 -33.71 -2.46
CA TYR A 81 1.38 -33.12 -3.23
C TYR A 81 0.53 -32.18 -2.36
N GLU A 82 0.17 -32.60 -1.14
CA GLU A 82 -0.59 -31.76 -0.20
C GLU A 82 0.21 -30.53 0.24
N TYR A 83 1.52 -30.66 0.48
CA TYR A 83 2.40 -29.53 0.79
C TYR A 83 2.48 -28.53 -0.38
N LEU A 84 2.62 -29.03 -1.60
CA LEU A 84 2.70 -28.15 -2.78
C LEU A 84 1.38 -27.41 -3.03
N LYS A 85 0.24 -28.06 -2.73
CA LYS A 85 -1.07 -27.42 -2.74
C LYS A 85 -1.15 -26.31 -1.69
N ASP A 86 -0.68 -26.55 -0.47
CA ASP A 86 -0.72 -25.57 0.61
C ASP A 86 0.20 -24.38 0.36
N ILE A 87 1.41 -24.61 -0.16
CA ILE A 87 2.31 -23.54 -0.63
C ILE A 87 1.59 -22.67 -1.65
N ARG A 88 0.97 -23.27 -2.68
CA ARG A 88 0.28 -22.52 -3.73
C ARG A 88 -0.83 -21.67 -3.14
N THR A 89 -1.66 -22.22 -2.24
CA THR A 89 -2.71 -21.46 -1.56
C THR A 89 -2.13 -20.31 -0.73
N TYR A 90 -1.05 -20.54 0.02
CA TYR A 90 -0.38 -19.51 0.80
C TYR A 90 0.12 -18.34 -0.08
N PHE A 91 0.81 -18.65 -1.18
CA PHE A 91 1.28 -17.62 -2.12
C PHE A 91 0.13 -16.95 -2.90
N ILE A 92 -0.98 -17.64 -3.18
CA ILE A 92 -2.18 -17.03 -3.74
C ILE A 92 -2.77 -16.01 -2.76
N ILE A 93 -2.85 -16.32 -1.47
CA ILE A 93 -3.32 -15.38 -0.45
C ILE A 93 -2.41 -14.13 -0.39
N ILE A 94 -1.09 -14.32 -0.45
CA ILE A 94 -0.13 -13.20 -0.51
C ILE A 94 -0.31 -12.39 -1.80
N ALA A 95 -0.44 -13.07 -2.95
CA ALA A 95 -0.65 -12.42 -4.23
C ALA A 95 -1.96 -11.63 -4.27
N LEU A 96 -3.06 -12.16 -3.72
CA LEU A 96 -4.32 -11.46 -3.55
C LEU A 96 -4.20 -10.28 -2.58
N THR A 97 -3.40 -10.40 -1.53
CA THR A 97 -3.13 -9.29 -0.60
C THR A 97 -2.32 -8.18 -1.28
N CYS A 98 -1.30 -8.54 -2.06
CA CYS A 98 -0.51 -7.60 -2.85
C CYS A 98 -1.36 -6.96 -3.96
N LEU A 99 -2.16 -7.76 -4.67
CA LEU A 99 -3.04 -7.30 -5.73
C LEU A 99 -4.13 -6.41 -5.18
N SER A 100 -4.80 -6.80 -4.09
CA SER A 100 -5.80 -5.96 -3.43
C SER A 100 -5.18 -4.69 -2.89
N ARG A 101 -3.93 -4.67 -2.41
CA ARG A 101 -3.23 -3.42 -2.08
C ARG A 101 -2.90 -2.57 -3.29
N LEU A 102 -2.40 -3.16 -4.38
CA LEU A 102 -2.10 -2.45 -5.61
C LEU A 102 -3.40 -1.90 -6.24
N TRP A 103 -4.46 -2.68 -6.16
CA TRP A 103 -5.77 -2.32 -6.66
C TRP A 103 -6.45 -1.31 -5.75
N LEU A 104 -6.30 -1.42 -4.43
CA LEU A 104 -6.68 -0.38 -3.46
C LEU A 104 -5.86 0.88 -3.66
N MET A 105 -4.56 0.82 -3.99
CA MET A 105 -3.75 2.00 -4.31
C MET A 105 -4.22 2.64 -5.62
N ARG A 106 -4.55 1.84 -6.63
CA ARG A 106 -5.14 2.33 -7.90
C ARG A 106 -6.55 2.89 -7.72
N TRP A 107 -7.37 2.26 -6.88
CA TRP A 107 -8.72 2.70 -6.53
C TRP A 107 -8.72 3.85 -5.52
N GLN A 108 -7.74 3.96 -4.62
CA GLN A 108 -7.55 5.10 -3.73
C GLN A 108 -6.93 6.29 -4.48
N GLY A 109 -6.28 6.03 -5.63
CA GLY A 109 -5.98 7.03 -6.65
C GLY A 109 -7.23 7.65 -7.30
N GLU A 110 -8.39 7.02 -7.15
CA GLU A 110 -9.72 7.57 -7.43
C GLU A 110 -10.58 7.56 -6.15
N ALA A 111 -10.16 8.32 -5.14
CA ALA A 111 -11.00 8.90 -4.08
C ALA A 111 -12.27 8.10 -3.71
N ARG A 112 -12.12 6.91 -3.09
CA ARG A 112 -13.28 6.23 -2.50
C ARG A 112 -13.56 6.79 -1.10
N LEU A 113 -14.43 7.80 -1.08
CA LEU A 113 -15.17 8.31 0.07
C LEU A 113 -15.75 7.15 0.90
N LEU A 114 -15.32 7.01 2.15
CA LEU A 114 -16.03 6.17 3.13
C LEU A 114 -16.97 6.99 4.03
N VAL A 115 -16.97 8.31 3.91
CA VAL A 115 -17.88 9.21 4.64
C VAL A 115 -18.05 10.47 3.78
N ALA A 116 -19.30 10.88 3.50
CA ALA A 116 -19.57 12.21 2.96
C ALA A 116 -18.98 13.24 3.94
N PRO A 117 -18.04 14.12 3.52
CA PRO A 117 -17.46 15.10 4.44
C PRO A 117 -18.58 16.02 4.93
N GLU A 118 -18.66 16.27 6.23
CA GLU A 118 -19.47 17.37 6.74
C GLU A 118 -19.08 18.66 6.01
N GLU A 119 -20.09 19.38 5.52
CA GLU A 119 -19.98 20.69 4.88
C GLU A 119 -19.48 21.72 5.91
N GLY A 120 -18.17 21.71 6.17
CA GLY A 120 -17.50 22.80 6.86
C GLY A 120 -17.35 24.00 5.93
N PRO A 121 -17.49 25.24 6.44
CA PRO A 121 -17.25 26.44 5.65
C PRO A 121 -15.83 26.44 5.07
N PRO A 122 -15.63 27.05 3.88
CA PRO A 122 -14.31 27.23 3.30
C PRO A 122 -13.39 27.89 4.34
N VAL A 123 -12.29 27.22 4.67
CA VAL A 123 -11.27 27.78 5.56
C VAL A 123 -10.77 29.08 4.94
N GLU A 124 -10.95 30.20 5.64
CA GLU A 124 -10.49 31.52 5.20
C GLU A 124 -9.00 31.50 4.85
N PRO A 125 -8.55 32.28 3.85
CA PRO A 125 -7.17 32.29 3.42
C PRO A 125 -6.31 32.98 4.47
N VAL A 126 -5.73 32.19 5.37
CA VAL A 126 -4.49 32.58 6.04
C VAL A 126 -3.41 32.59 4.98
N ASP A 127 -2.75 33.74 4.82
CA ASP A 127 -1.63 33.93 3.90
C ASP A 127 -0.51 32.95 4.31
N ARG A 128 -0.40 31.84 3.58
CA ARG A 128 0.59 30.75 3.77
C ARG A 128 0.60 30.13 5.18
N PRO A 129 -0.33 29.24 5.49
CA PRO A 129 -0.42 28.65 6.82
C PRO A 129 0.80 27.76 7.11
N GLU A 130 1.39 27.91 8.29
CA GLU A 130 2.43 26.98 8.78
C GLU A 130 1.89 25.55 8.95
N ARG A 131 0.57 25.40 9.09
CA ARG A 131 -0.09 24.12 9.34
C ARG A 131 -1.36 23.95 8.51
N PHE A 132 -1.54 22.79 7.93
CA PHE A 132 -2.74 22.39 7.21
C PHE A 132 -3.62 21.50 8.09
N LEU A 133 -4.84 21.94 8.34
CA LEU A 133 -5.87 21.11 8.98
C LEU A 133 -6.49 20.18 7.94
N VAL A 134 -6.36 18.88 8.16
CA VAL A 134 -6.88 17.83 7.28
C VAL A 134 -7.83 16.92 8.04
N ARG A 135 -9.00 16.66 7.47
CA ARG A 135 -9.96 15.68 7.99
C ARG A 135 -9.78 14.35 7.27
N LYS A 136 -9.50 13.28 8.03
CA LYS A 136 -9.33 11.92 7.51
C LYS A 136 -9.96 10.91 8.45
N LEU A 137 -10.88 10.07 7.95
CA LEU A 137 -11.54 9.01 8.73
C LEU A 137 -12.21 9.51 10.02
N GLY A 138 -12.91 10.67 9.96
CA GLY A 138 -13.58 11.26 11.12
C GLY A 138 -12.65 11.88 12.17
N LYS A 139 -11.35 11.99 11.87
CA LYS A 139 -10.35 12.63 12.75
C LYS A 139 -9.74 13.84 12.06
N GLU A 140 -9.40 14.84 12.86
CA GLU A 140 -8.67 16.03 12.43
C GLU A 140 -7.17 15.85 12.67
N PHE A 141 -6.39 16.16 11.65
CA PHE A 141 -4.93 16.10 11.66
C PHE A 141 -4.40 17.48 11.34
N LEU A 142 -3.53 18.00 12.20
CA LEU A 142 -2.83 19.25 11.97
C LEU A 142 -1.44 18.93 11.43
N ILE A 143 -1.24 19.11 10.13
CA ILE A 143 -0.01 18.78 9.40
C ILE A 143 0.86 20.02 9.30
N ASN A 144 2.11 19.94 9.73
CA ASN A 144 3.05 21.06 9.56
C ASN A 144 3.51 21.12 8.10
N ALA A 145 3.48 22.32 7.49
CA ALA A 145 3.92 22.54 6.11
C ALA A 145 5.36 22.06 5.88
N SER A 146 6.23 22.19 6.89
CA SER A 146 7.62 21.73 6.83
C SER A 146 7.82 20.21 6.80
N GLU A 147 6.81 19.45 7.21
CA GLU A 147 6.82 17.98 7.18
C GLU A 147 6.29 17.42 5.86
N ILE A 148 5.71 18.26 5.00
CA ILE A 148 5.18 17.83 3.71
C ILE A 148 6.35 17.64 2.74
N GLU A 149 6.46 16.42 2.22
CA GLU A 149 7.54 16.01 1.31
C GLU A 149 7.16 16.33 -0.14
N TRP A 150 5.91 16.01 -0.52
CA TRP A 150 5.38 16.30 -1.84
C TRP A 150 3.84 16.31 -1.83
N LEU A 151 3.25 16.86 -2.88
CA LEU A 151 1.81 16.95 -3.04
C LEU A 151 1.38 16.38 -4.39
N GLN A 152 0.20 15.76 -4.43
CA GLN A 152 -0.36 15.17 -5.63
C GLN A 152 -1.85 15.50 -5.79
N ALA A 153 -2.26 15.89 -7.01
CA ALA A 153 -3.67 16.08 -7.32
C ALA A 153 -4.44 14.74 -7.30
N SER A 154 -5.57 14.69 -6.59
CA SER A 154 -6.47 13.54 -6.51
C SER A 154 -7.92 14.04 -6.60
N GLY A 155 -8.44 14.17 -7.82
CA GLY A 155 -9.79 14.71 -8.07
C GLY A 155 -9.95 16.15 -7.54
N ASN A 156 -10.91 16.33 -6.63
CA ASN A 156 -11.19 17.62 -5.96
C ASN A 156 -10.31 17.88 -4.71
N TYR A 157 -9.29 17.04 -4.50
CA TYR A 157 -8.38 17.10 -3.38
C TYR A 157 -6.93 17.16 -3.86
N VAL A 158 -6.06 17.60 -2.95
CA VAL A 158 -4.61 17.50 -3.04
C VAL A 158 -4.15 16.63 -1.89
N ASN A 159 -3.52 15.50 -2.20
CA ASN A 159 -2.92 14.64 -1.18
C ASN A 159 -1.60 15.25 -0.73
N LEU A 160 -1.49 15.52 0.57
CA LEU A 160 -0.23 15.90 1.21
C LEU A 160 0.48 14.63 1.65
N HIS A 161 1.67 14.37 1.11
CA HIS A 161 2.48 13.21 1.47
C HIS A 161 3.48 13.58 2.57
N VAL A 162 3.36 12.89 3.70
CA VAL A 162 4.14 13.14 4.92
C VAL A 162 4.57 11.81 5.51
N ARG A 163 5.87 11.51 5.56
CA ARG A 163 6.43 10.30 6.19
C ARG A 163 5.76 9.00 5.71
N GLY A 164 5.50 8.91 4.40
CA GLY A 164 4.83 7.76 3.77
C GLY A 164 3.32 7.64 4.06
N ARG A 165 2.67 8.72 4.51
CA ARG A 165 1.22 8.79 4.72
C ARG A 165 0.58 9.90 3.89
N ASP A 166 -0.64 9.66 3.46
CA ASP A 166 -1.37 10.60 2.59
C ASP A 166 -2.48 11.29 3.37
N TYR A 167 -2.51 12.62 3.29
CA TYR A 167 -3.51 13.46 3.95
C TYR A 167 -4.29 14.26 2.89
N PRO A 168 -5.53 13.87 2.55
CA PRO A 168 -6.29 14.53 1.49
C PRO A 168 -6.81 15.89 1.96
N LEU A 169 -6.33 16.97 1.34
CA LEU A 169 -6.79 18.33 1.58
C LEU A 169 -7.70 18.78 0.43
N ARG A 170 -8.91 19.26 0.74
CA ARG A 170 -9.80 19.81 -0.31
C ARG A 170 -9.24 21.16 -0.77
N ALA A 171 -8.60 21.16 -1.93
CA ALA A 171 -8.03 22.33 -2.56
C ALA A 171 -7.85 22.05 -4.06
N THR A 172 -7.76 23.11 -4.87
CA THR A 172 -7.28 22.98 -6.24
C THR A 172 -5.76 23.08 -6.26
N MET A 173 -5.13 22.58 -7.32
CA MET A 173 -3.68 22.74 -7.51
C MET A 173 -3.25 24.21 -7.55
N ALA A 174 -4.11 25.11 -8.05
CA ALA A 174 -3.84 26.55 -8.05
C ALA A 174 -4.03 27.15 -6.64
N GLY A 175 -5.11 26.80 -5.94
CA GLY A 175 -5.38 27.32 -4.61
C GLY A 175 -4.38 26.83 -3.55
N ILE A 176 -3.81 25.62 -3.71
CA ILE A 176 -2.73 25.17 -2.83
C ILE A 176 -1.40 25.88 -3.17
N GLU A 177 -1.15 26.21 -4.43
CA GLU A 177 0.06 26.92 -4.88
C GLU A 177 0.22 28.26 -4.17
N GLU A 178 -0.88 29.02 -4.02
CA GLU A 178 -0.92 30.30 -3.31
C GLU A 178 -0.61 30.16 -1.81
N ARG A 179 -0.93 29.00 -1.22
CA ARG A 179 -0.78 28.70 0.21
C ARG A 179 0.57 28.07 0.56
N LEU A 180 1.33 27.61 -0.44
CA LEU A 180 2.63 27.00 -0.24
C LEU A 180 3.73 28.06 -0.27
N ASP A 181 4.78 27.85 0.51
CA ASP A 181 5.98 28.67 0.43
C ASP A 181 6.71 28.39 -0.89
N PRO A 182 6.80 29.37 -1.82
CA PRO A 182 7.44 29.16 -3.11
C PRO A 182 8.93 28.87 -2.98
N ALA A 183 9.59 29.25 -1.89
CA ALA A 183 11.01 28.97 -1.68
C ALA A 183 11.28 27.48 -1.44
N ARG A 184 10.32 26.76 -0.83
CA ARG A 184 10.44 25.35 -0.48
C ARG A 184 9.69 24.44 -1.43
N PHE A 185 8.52 24.86 -1.86
CA PHE A 185 7.66 24.09 -2.74
C PHE A 185 7.76 24.55 -4.17
N VAL A 186 7.96 23.59 -5.08
CA VAL A 186 8.03 23.86 -6.52
C VAL A 186 7.07 22.94 -7.26
N ARG A 187 6.33 23.53 -8.19
CA ARG A 187 5.50 22.78 -9.13
C ARG A 187 6.40 22.11 -10.15
N VAL A 188 6.35 20.79 -10.20
CA VAL A 188 7.19 19.98 -11.12
C VAL A 188 6.36 19.27 -12.19
N HIS A 189 5.05 19.19 -11.97
CA HIS A 189 4.10 18.63 -12.91
C HIS A 189 2.75 19.35 -12.78
N ARG A 190 1.87 19.22 -13.78
CA ARG A 190 0.50 19.76 -13.68
C ARG A 190 -0.26 19.25 -12.46
N SER A 191 0.10 18.06 -11.96
CA SER A 191 -0.52 17.36 -10.84
C SER A 191 0.40 17.13 -9.65
N HIS A 192 1.62 17.70 -9.61
CA HIS A 192 2.56 17.47 -8.51
C HIS A 192 3.32 18.75 -8.09
N PHE A 193 3.46 18.90 -6.78
CA PHE A 193 4.45 19.78 -6.15
C PHE A 193 5.43 18.93 -5.35
N ILE A 194 6.66 19.40 -5.21
CA ILE A 194 7.65 18.79 -4.32
C ILE A 194 8.19 19.82 -3.33
N ASN A 195 8.61 19.35 -2.17
CA ASN A 195 9.45 20.10 -1.27
C ASN A 195 10.92 19.82 -1.61
N LEU A 196 11.67 20.88 -1.92
CA LEU A 196 13.07 20.80 -2.32
C LEU A 196 13.96 20.25 -1.20
N ASP A 197 13.60 20.48 0.07
CA ASP A 197 14.36 19.97 1.23
C ASP A 197 14.40 18.43 1.26
N TYR A 198 13.42 17.78 0.62
CA TYR A 198 13.27 16.33 0.55
C TYR A 198 13.63 15.74 -0.81
N LEU A 199 14.10 16.56 -1.75
CA LEU A 199 14.60 16.08 -3.03
C LEU A 199 15.97 15.41 -2.81
N ALA A 200 16.14 14.21 -3.38
CA ALA A 200 17.40 13.45 -3.31
C ALA A 200 18.15 13.51 -4.65
N GLU A 201 17.46 13.25 -5.76
CA GLU A 201 18.09 13.18 -7.09
C GLU A 201 17.15 13.66 -8.20
N ILE A 202 17.72 14.20 -9.27
CA ILE A 202 17.03 14.58 -10.50
C ILE A 202 17.60 13.72 -11.64
N GLU A 203 16.86 12.70 -12.06
CA GLU A 203 17.22 11.81 -13.16
C GLU A 203 16.65 12.35 -14.48
N PRO A 204 17.48 12.85 -15.41
CA PRO A 204 17.00 13.25 -16.73
C PRO A 204 16.62 12.03 -17.58
N LEU A 205 15.51 12.11 -18.31
CA LEU A 205 15.08 11.06 -19.24
C LEU A 205 15.45 11.45 -20.68
N GLU A 206 15.65 10.46 -21.55
CA GLU A 206 15.93 10.65 -22.98
C GLU A 206 14.82 11.42 -23.71
N SER A 207 13.58 11.35 -23.22
CA SER A 207 12.44 12.11 -23.73
C SER A 207 12.52 13.62 -23.45
N GLY A 208 13.51 14.08 -22.68
CA GLY A 208 13.64 15.48 -22.23
C GLY A 208 12.83 15.81 -20.98
N ASP A 209 12.00 14.89 -20.49
CA ASP A 209 11.43 14.97 -19.14
C ASP A 209 12.50 14.64 -18.08
N ALA A 210 12.13 14.71 -16.81
CA ALA A 210 12.94 14.21 -15.71
C ALA A 210 12.10 13.42 -14.72
N ARG A 211 12.77 12.60 -13.94
CA ARG A 211 12.22 11.91 -12.78
C ARG A 211 12.92 12.42 -11.54
N LEU A 212 12.14 12.90 -10.59
CA LEU A 212 12.65 13.39 -9.32
C LEU A 212 12.55 12.26 -8.31
N GLN A 213 13.67 11.93 -7.68
CA GLN A 213 13.70 10.98 -6.58
C GLN A 213 13.69 11.73 -5.26
N MET A 214 12.69 11.45 -4.43
CA MET A 214 12.56 12.00 -3.09
C MET A 214 13.36 11.14 -2.09
N ARG A 215 13.67 11.68 -0.91
CA ARG A 215 14.42 10.98 0.14
C ARG A 215 13.70 9.76 0.72
N ASP A 216 12.37 9.71 0.62
CA ASP A 216 11.56 8.54 0.98
C ASP A 216 11.60 7.42 -0.09
N GLY A 217 12.27 7.67 -1.22
CA GLY A 217 12.36 6.77 -2.37
C GLY A 217 11.25 6.98 -3.41
N ALA A 218 10.32 7.92 -3.21
CA ALA A 218 9.27 8.22 -4.17
C ALA A 218 9.85 8.79 -5.47
N LYS A 219 9.25 8.40 -6.60
CA LYS A 219 9.65 8.80 -7.96
C LYS A 219 8.57 9.68 -8.56
N ILE A 220 8.83 10.97 -8.68
CA ILE A 220 7.86 11.98 -9.12
C ILE A 220 8.19 12.43 -10.55
N PRO A 221 7.21 12.42 -11.48
CA PRO A 221 7.45 12.89 -12.84
C PRO A 221 7.65 14.41 -12.85
N CYS A 222 8.61 14.88 -13.64
CA CYS A 222 8.84 16.28 -13.92
C CYS A 222 8.80 16.50 -15.43
N SER A 223 7.85 17.31 -15.91
CA SER A 223 7.75 17.55 -17.35
C SER A 223 8.83 18.50 -17.83
N ARG A 224 9.22 18.39 -19.10
CA ARG A 224 10.23 19.23 -19.75
C ARG A 224 10.09 20.73 -19.43
N ARG A 225 8.85 21.26 -19.45
CA ARG A 225 8.55 22.66 -19.14
C ARG A 225 8.90 23.05 -17.71
N TYR A 226 8.50 22.23 -16.73
CA TYR A 226 8.79 22.51 -15.33
C TYR A 226 10.26 22.25 -14.99
N ARG A 227 10.89 21.27 -15.65
CA ARG A 227 12.33 21.03 -15.54
C ARG A 227 13.15 22.25 -15.98
N ALA A 228 12.76 22.88 -17.10
CA ALA A 228 13.42 24.10 -17.58
C ALA A 228 13.31 25.23 -16.54
N ALA A 229 12.11 25.47 -16.00
CA ALA A 229 11.89 26.46 -14.95
C ALA A 229 12.66 26.14 -13.65
N LEU A 230 12.77 24.87 -13.28
CA LEU A 230 13.53 24.44 -12.10
C LEU A 230 15.04 24.67 -12.29
N ARG A 231 15.56 24.41 -13.50
CA ARG A 231 16.96 24.71 -13.84
C ARG A 231 17.27 26.20 -13.85
N GLU A 232 16.37 27.01 -14.39
CA GLU A 232 16.50 28.47 -14.40
C GLU A 232 16.53 29.03 -12.97
N ARG A 233 15.70 28.47 -12.09
CA ARG A 233 15.54 28.95 -10.71
C ARG A 233 16.71 28.61 -9.78
N PHE A 234 17.38 27.49 -9.98
CA PHE A 234 18.46 27.01 -9.09
C PHE A 234 19.85 26.99 -9.73
N GLY A 235 19.97 27.44 -10.97
CA GLY A 235 21.24 27.56 -11.68
C GLY A 235 21.83 26.23 -12.13
N GLN A 236 22.81 26.32 -13.04
CA GLN A 236 23.67 25.19 -13.39
C GLN A 236 24.87 25.21 -12.43
N ALA A 237 25.19 24.05 -11.83
CA ALA A 237 26.57 23.81 -11.46
C ALA A 237 27.25 23.30 -12.74
N ASP A 238 28.17 24.10 -13.27
CA ASP A 238 29.04 23.77 -14.41
C ASP A 238 29.83 22.47 -14.18
#